data_AF-A0A484ZTD6-F1
#
_entry.id   AF-A0A484ZTD6-F1
#
_cell.length_a   1.000
_cell.length_b   1.000
_cell.length_c   1.000
_cell.angle_alpha   90.00
_cell.angle_beta   90.00
_cell.angle_gamma   90.00
#
_symmetry.space_group_name_H-M   'P 1'
#
loop_
_entity.id
_entity.type
_entity.pdbx_description
1 polymer ?
#
loop_
_entity_poly.entity_id
_entity_poly.type
_entity_poly.pdbx_seq_one_letter_code
_entity_poly.pdbx_strand_id
1 'polypeptide(L)'
;MVKPNGAGKYFFWPCIATQASAAVLTSTKPLGFIASAITEGVIPTEVLLPDGASPHDYALRPSDVQRLRSADLVIWIGPDMESFLTKPLNNIDEKKKNRAVRVKFC
;
A
#
# COMPACT_ATOMS: atom_id res chain seq x y z
N MET A 1 -46.01 -27.79 13.54
CA MET A 1 -47.05 -26.77 13.83
C MET A 1 -46.36 -25.49 14.26
N VAL A 2 -45.89 -24.67 13.30
CA VAL A 2 -45.49 -23.26 13.52
C VAL A 2 -46.14 -22.49 12.37
N LYS A 3 -47.03 -21.56 12.70
CA LYS A 3 -47.87 -20.82 11.76
C LYS A 3 -47.10 -19.57 11.31
N PRO A 4 -46.86 -19.33 10.01
CA PRO A 4 -46.19 -18.11 9.56
C PRO A 4 -47.22 -16.98 9.41
N ASN A 5 -47.09 -15.94 10.23
CA ASN A 5 -47.79 -14.66 10.05
C ASN A 5 -46.76 -13.54 10.11
N GLY A 6 -46.58 -12.83 9.00
CA GLY A 6 -45.76 -11.62 8.98
C GLY A 6 -45.14 -11.39 7.63
N ALA A 7 -45.88 -10.73 6.74
CA ALA A 7 -45.40 -10.18 5.49
C ALA A 7 -44.26 -9.18 5.75
N GLY A 8 -43.01 -9.64 5.68
CA GLY A 8 -41.81 -8.82 5.71
C GLY A 8 -41.29 -8.64 4.29
N LYS A 9 -41.36 -7.40 3.81
CA LYS A 9 -41.01 -7.01 2.44
C LYS A 9 -39.52 -7.26 2.21
N TYR A 10 -39.17 -8.04 1.18
CA TYR A 10 -37.78 -8.28 0.77
C TYR A 10 -37.20 -6.97 0.24
N PHE A 11 -36.71 -6.13 1.14
CA PHE A 11 -35.85 -5.00 0.82
C PHE A 11 -34.51 -5.57 0.36
N PHE A 12 -34.39 -5.74 -0.95
CA PHE A 12 -33.18 -6.20 -1.63
C PHE A 12 -32.11 -5.12 -1.49
N TRP A 13 -31.44 -5.09 -0.34
CA TRP A 13 -30.32 -4.20 -0.04
C TRP A 13 -29.11 -4.67 -0.85
N PRO A 14 -28.58 -3.88 -1.80
CA PRO A 14 -27.39 -4.27 -2.54
C PRO A 14 -26.20 -4.23 -1.58
N CYS A 15 -25.54 -5.38 -1.39
CA CYS A 15 -24.26 -5.42 -0.70
C CYS A 15 -23.21 -4.80 -1.62
N ILE A 16 -22.84 -3.54 -1.36
CA ILE A 16 -21.68 -2.94 -2.03
C ILE A 16 -20.44 -3.62 -1.45
N ALA A 17 -19.83 -4.50 -2.22
CA ALA A 17 -18.54 -5.08 -1.86
C ALA A 17 -17.47 -3.98 -1.92
N THR A 18 -16.91 -3.60 -0.77
CA THR A 18 -15.71 -2.75 -0.74
C THR A 18 -14.53 -3.62 -1.14
N GLN A 19 -13.93 -3.34 -2.30
CA GLN A 19 -12.73 -4.05 -2.74
C GLN A 19 -11.53 -3.42 -2.02
N ALA A 20 -11.13 -4.03 -0.90
CA ALA A 20 -9.90 -3.67 -0.21
C ALA A 20 -8.70 -4.14 -1.06
N SER A 21 -8.25 -3.29 -1.98
CA SER A 21 -7.04 -3.55 -2.75
C SER A 21 -5.84 -3.24 -1.87
N ALA A 22 -5.28 -4.27 -1.22
CA ALA A 22 -4.01 -4.15 -0.52
C ALA A 22 -2.91 -3.84 -1.54
N ALA A 23 -2.35 -2.64 -1.49
CA ALA A 23 -1.30 -2.20 -2.40
C ALA A 23 0.07 -2.30 -1.72
N VAL A 24 1.01 -3.01 -2.38
CA VAL A 24 2.42 -3.00 -1.99
C VAL A 24 3.08 -1.84 -2.70
N LEU A 25 3.65 -0.92 -1.92
CA LEU A 25 4.35 0.23 -2.44
C LEU A 25 5.85 0.00 -2.31
N THR A 26 6.55 -0.04 -3.43
CA THR A 26 8.00 -0.14 -3.48
C THR A 26 8.61 1.21 -3.78
N SER A 27 9.78 1.46 -3.22
CA SER A 27 10.41 2.77 -3.34
C SER A 27 11.13 2.97 -4.69
N THR A 28 11.80 1.94 -5.20
CA THR A 28 12.52 1.97 -6.49
C THR A 28 12.09 0.84 -7.41
N LYS A 29 12.33 1.01 -8.71
CA LYS A 29 11.96 0.03 -9.74
C LYS A 29 12.62 -1.35 -9.56
N PRO A 30 13.90 -1.47 -9.19
CA PRO A 30 14.50 -2.77 -8.87
C PRO A 30 13.76 -3.52 -7.75
N LEU A 31 13.33 -2.82 -6.69
CA LEU A 31 12.50 -3.43 -5.64
C LEU A 31 11.11 -3.79 -6.15
N GLY A 32 10.53 -2.95 -7.02
CA GLY A 32 9.27 -3.22 -7.72
C GLY A 32 9.29 -4.53 -8.49
N PHE A 33 10.38 -4.85 -9.20
CA PHE A 33 10.52 -6.13 -9.89
C PHE A 33 10.56 -7.33 -8.94
N ILE A 34 11.30 -7.22 -7.84
CA ILE A 34 11.39 -8.28 -6.82
C ILE A 34 10.02 -8.48 -6.16
N ALA A 35 9.38 -7.39 -5.74
CA ALA A 35 8.06 -7.44 -5.10
C ALA A 35 6.99 -7.96 -6.07
N SER A 36 7.03 -7.57 -7.34
CA SER A 36 6.11 -8.08 -8.37
C SER A 36 6.29 -9.58 -8.56
N ALA A 37 7.52 -10.10 -8.61
CA ALA A 37 7.78 -11.53 -8.73
C ALA A 37 7.26 -12.34 -7.53
N ILE A 38 7.15 -11.71 -6.34
CA ILE A 38 6.63 -12.34 -5.12
C ILE A 38 5.09 -12.22 -5.04
N THR A 39 4.53 -11.12 -5.53
CA THR A 39 3.11 -10.78 -5.38
C THR A 39 2.25 -11.11 -6.60
N GLU A 40 2.86 -11.66 -7.64
CA GLU A 40 2.20 -12.05 -8.89
C GLU A 40 0.97 -12.92 -8.60
N GLY A 41 -0.21 -12.44 -9.03
CA GLY A 41 -1.48 -13.14 -8.84
C GLY A 41 -2.17 -12.98 -7.47
N VAL A 42 -1.60 -12.22 -6.53
CA VAL A 42 -2.16 -12.02 -5.18
C VAL A 42 -2.55 -10.56 -4.91
N ILE A 43 -1.60 -9.64 -5.05
CA ILE A 43 -1.81 -8.20 -4.76
C ILE A 43 -1.04 -7.33 -5.76
N PRO A 44 -1.58 -6.15 -6.15
CA PRO A 44 -0.87 -5.23 -7.03
C PRO A 44 0.35 -4.62 -6.33
N THR A 45 1.44 -4.52 -7.10
CA THR A 45 2.67 -3.81 -6.70
C THR A 45 2.76 -2.48 -7.46
N GLU A 46 2.96 -1.40 -6.72
CA GLU A 46 3.21 -0.06 -7.25
C GLU A 46 4.64 0.39 -6.95
N VAL A 47 5.20 1.21 -7.83
CA VAL A 47 6.51 1.83 -7.64
C VAL A 47 6.32 3.32 -7.41
N LEU A 48 6.92 3.83 -6.34
CA LEU A 48 6.80 5.23 -5.93
C LEU A 48 7.57 6.17 -6.86
N LEU A 49 8.80 5.80 -7.22
CA LEU A 49 9.64 6.61 -8.10
C LEU A 49 9.26 6.41 -9.57
N PRO A 50 8.99 7.50 -10.32
CA PRO A 50 8.78 7.41 -11.76
C PRO A 50 10.08 7.08 -12.50
N ASP A 51 9.94 6.67 -13.76
CA ASP A 51 11.09 6.37 -14.61
C ASP A 51 12.00 7.61 -14.78
N GLY A 52 13.30 7.41 -14.58
CA GLY A 52 14.31 8.47 -14.65
C GLY A 52 14.46 9.31 -13.38
N ALA A 53 13.64 9.11 -12.34
CA ALA A 53 13.87 9.75 -11.05
C ALA A 53 15.00 9.06 -10.27
N SER A 54 15.94 9.86 -9.78
CA SER A 54 17.00 9.42 -8.88
C SER A 54 16.51 9.39 -7.43
N PRO A 55 16.76 8.31 -6.66
CA PRO A 55 16.44 8.25 -5.22
C PRO A 55 17.10 9.36 -4.38
N HIS A 56 18.19 9.94 -4.87
CA HIS A 56 18.90 11.01 -4.17
C HIS A 56 18.32 12.41 -4.43
N ASP A 57 17.63 12.60 -5.56
CA ASP A 57 17.16 13.92 -6.03
C ASP A 57 15.63 14.03 -6.09
N TYR A 58 14.91 12.99 -5.66
CA TYR A 58 13.45 12.96 -5.77
C TYR A 58 12.77 13.80 -4.68
N ALA A 59 11.94 14.76 -5.12
CA ALA A 59 11.06 15.52 -4.25
C ALA A 59 9.67 14.86 -4.16
N LEU A 60 9.26 14.47 -2.95
CA LEU A 60 7.94 13.89 -2.72
C LEU A 60 6.81 14.87 -3.08
N ARG A 61 5.92 14.43 -3.97
CA ARG A 61 4.69 15.17 -4.28
C ARG A 61 3.62 14.84 -3.24
N PRO A 62 2.65 15.73 -2.99
CA PRO A 62 1.53 15.45 -2.09
C PRO A 62 0.77 14.17 -2.46
N SER A 63 0.65 13.87 -3.76
CA SER A 63 0.05 12.61 -4.25
C SER A 63 0.82 11.37 -3.82
N ASP A 64 2.15 11.44 -3.78
CA ASP A 64 3.02 10.30 -3.42
C ASP A 64 2.94 10.04 -1.91
N VAL A 65 2.85 11.09 -1.10
CA VAL A 65 2.61 10.98 0.34
C VAL A 65 1.25 10.33 0.61
N GLN A 66 0.23 10.66 -0.18
CA GLN A 66 -1.07 10.01 -0.06
C GLN A 66 -1.00 8.51 -0.39
N ARG A 67 -0.27 8.13 -1.45
CA ARG A 67 -0.02 6.72 -1.79
C ARG A 67 0.72 5.98 -0.66
N LEU A 68 1.77 6.58 -0.10
CA LEU A 68 2.50 6.06 1.07
C LEU A 68 1.60 5.81 2.28
N ARG A 69 0.62 6.68 2.54
CA ARG A 69 -0.32 6.57 3.67
C ARG A 69 -1.42 5.53 3.44
N SER A 70 -1.81 5.35 2.19
CA SER A 70 -2.82 4.38 1.76
C SER A 70 -2.25 2.98 1.54
N ALA A 71 -0.94 2.83 1.34
CA ALA A 71 -0.29 1.55 1.16
C ALA A 71 -0.42 0.64 2.39
N ASP A 72 -0.62 -0.65 2.15
CA ASP A 72 -0.68 -1.66 3.20
C ASP A 72 0.69 -2.23 3.55
N LEU A 73 1.66 -2.14 2.63
CA LEU A 73 3.04 -2.55 2.83
C LEU A 73 3.95 -1.61 2.04
N VAL A 74 4.98 -1.07 2.70
CA VAL A 74 6.01 -0.25 2.04
C VAL A 74 7.34 -0.97 2.10
N ILE A 75 7.94 -1.25 0.94
CA ILE A 75 9.26 -1.90 0.84
C ILE A 75 10.26 -0.85 0.37
N TRP A 76 11.30 -0.63 1.17
CA TRP A 76 12.33 0.36 0.92
C TRP A 76 13.67 -0.11 1.49
N ILE A 77 14.78 0.48 1.07
CA ILE A 77 16.14 0.08 1.46
C ILE A 77 16.60 0.82 2.70
N GLY A 78 16.37 2.14 2.75
CA GLY A 78 16.68 2.93 3.93
C GLY A 78 17.13 4.35 3.64
N PRO A 79 17.48 5.11 4.70
CA PRO A 79 17.77 6.54 4.61
C PRO A 79 19.03 6.88 3.82
N ASP A 80 19.97 5.93 3.68
CA ASP A 80 21.23 6.11 2.95
C ASP A 80 20.99 6.34 1.45
N MET A 81 20.05 5.59 0.88
CA MET A 81 19.67 5.70 -0.54
C MET A 81 18.38 6.51 -0.75
N GLU A 82 17.50 6.56 0.25
CA GLU A 82 16.11 7.03 0.11
C GLU A 82 15.73 7.99 1.23
N SER A 83 16.59 9.02 1.41
CA SER A 83 16.48 10.01 2.48
C SER A 83 15.10 10.69 2.52
N PHE A 84 14.48 10.89 1.36
CA PHE A 84 13.13 11.47 1.20
C PHE A 84 12.03 10.69 1.92
N LEU A 85 12.19 9.37 2.13
CA LEU A 85 11.20 8.54 2.84
C LEU A 85 11.32 8.57 4.36
N THR A 86 12.44 9.02 4.90
CA THR A 86 12.69 9.01 6.35
C THR A 86 11.64 9.81 7.13
N LYS A 87 11.34 11.03 6.67
CA LYS A 87 10.36 11.91 7.30
C LYS A 87 8.92 11.38 7.20
N PRO A 88 8.39 11.02 6.02
CA PRO A 88 7.01 10.52 5.91
C PRO A 88 6.81 9.17 6.60
N LEU A 89 7.81 8.27 6.60
CA LEU A 89 7.71 6.98 7.30
C LEU A 89 7.83 7.09 8.82
N ASN A 90 8.45 8.16 9.34
CA ASN A 90 8.40 8.45 10.78
C ASN A 90 7.10 9.13 11.21
N ASN A 91 6.33 9.68 10.27
CA ASN A 91 5.08 10.42 10.54
C ASN A 91 3.83 9.57 10.25
N ILE A 92 3.97 8.25 10.13
CA ILE A 92 2.84 7.31 10.08
C ILE A 92 2.63 6.71 11.47
N ASP A 93 1.36 6.48 11.83
CA ASP A 93 1.00 5.93 13.14
C ASP A 93 1.79 4.65 13.47
N GLU A 94 2.15 4.45 14.74
CA GLU A 94 2.92 3.28 15.20
C GLU A 94 2.30 1.94 14.76
N LYS A 95 0.96 1.86 14.67
CA LYS A 95 0.26 0.66 14.15
C LYS A 95 0.53 0.39 12.66
N LYS A 96 0.73 1.45 11.87
CA LYS A 96 1.08 1.36 10.44
C LYS A 96 2.59 1.30 10.20
N LYS A 97 3.42 1.74 11.14
CA LYS A 97 4.88 1.67 11.07
C LYS A 97 5.39 0.25 10.87
N ASN A 98 4.72 -0.74 11.47
CA ASN A 98 5.02 -2.17 11.31
C ASN A 98 4.79 -2.71 9.88
N ARG A 99 4.21 -1.88 9.00
CA ARG A 99 4.00 -2.19 7.59
C ARG A 99 5.11 -1.67 6.67
N ALA A 100 6.10 -0.97 7.22
CA ALA A 100 7.29 -0.56 6.46
C ALA A 100 8.41 -1.59 6.65
N VAL A 101 8.74 -2.33 5.59
CA VAL A 101 9.81 -3.33 5.59
C VAL A 101 11.06 -2.72 4.99
N ARG A 102 12.15 -2.76 5.77
CA ARG A 102 13.47 -2.25 5.35
C ARG A 102 14.34 -3.38 4.82
N VAL A 103 14.75 -3.30 3.55
CA VAL A 103 15.72 -4.21 2.93
C VAL A 103 17.12 -3.77 3.32
N LYS A 104 17.78 -4.56 4.17
CA LYS A 104 19.16 -4.30 4.60
C LYS A 104 20.12 -5.03 3.68
N PHE A 105 20.95 -4.31 2.94
CA PHE A 105 22.13 -4.90 2.32
C PHE A 105 23.18 -5.13 3.41
N CYS A 106 23.73 -6.34 3.44
CA CYS A 106 24.72 -6.78 4.42
C CYS A 106 26.13 -6.41 3.97
#